data_AF-A0A3A5AY57-F1
#
_entry.id   AF-A0A3A5AY57-F1
#
_cell.length_a   1.000
_cell.length_b   1.000
_cell.length_c   1.000
_cell.angle_alpha   90.00
_cell.angle_beta   90.00
_cell.angle_gamma   90.00
#
_symmetry.space_group_name_H-M   'P 1'
#
loop_
_entity.id
_entity.type
_entity.pdbx_description
1 polymer ?
#
loop_
_entity_poly.entity_id
_entity_poly.type
_entity_poly.pdbx_seq_one_letter_code
_entity_poly.pdbx_strand_id
1 'polypeptide(L)'
;MTLPVKFDFTVKEDRRGINFEGLEAGHTNPEGALNLHVRVARDHVVLSVWPVKGEMAGISDSLAEVLGPPRDKPAVCGFGDCQDDDKDAPQQTTMWEFAPESREGVLAKVRGFLGL
;
A
#
# COMPACT_ATOMS: atom_id res chain seq x y z
N MET A 1 13.89 -7.91 -2.14
CA MET A 1 13.52 -6.94 -3.18
C MET A 1 13.51 -5.56 -2.56
N THR A 2 13.85 -4.54 -3.33
CA THR A 2 13.97 -3.16 -2.85
C THR A 2 12.98 -2.34 -3.68
N LEU A 3 12.21 -1.49 -3.02
CA LEU A 3 11.33 -0.53 -3.70
C LEU A 3 12.13 0.25 -4.76
N PRO A 4 11.54 0.55 -5.94
CA PRO A 4 12.25 1.24 -7.03
C PRO A 4 12.68 2.65 -6.64
N VAL A 5 12.06 3.21 -5.60
CA VAL A 5 12.31 4.53 -5.03
C VAL A 5 12.43 4.39 -3.51
N LYS A 6 13.23 5.24 -2.88
CA LYS A 6 13.31 5.31 -1.42
C LYS A 6 12.16 6.15 -0.87
N PHE A 7 11.57 5.69 0.22
CA PHE A 7 10.51 6.41 0.92
C PHE A 7 10.90 6.67 2.36
N ASP A 8 10.56 7.85 2.85
CA ASP A 8 10.56 8.19 4.26
C ASP A 8 9.19 7.81 4.85
N PHE A 9 9.17 6.76 5.69
CA PHE A 9 7.93 6.22 6.22
C PHE A 9 7.56 6.79 7.59
N THR A 10 6.28 7.14 7.74
CA THR A 10 5.60 7.32 9.01
C THR A 10 4.75 6.11 9.31
N VAL A 11 4.94 5.50 10.49
CA VAL A 11 4.18 4.31 10.92
C VAL A 11 3.17 4.69 11.99
N LYS A 12 1.89 4.37 11.76
CA LYS A 12 0.80 4.60 12.71
C LYS A 12 0.07 3.29 12.99
N GLU A 13 0.02 2.88 14.24
CA GLU A 13 -0.68 1.68 14.67
C GLU A 13 -1.88 2.02 15.55
N ASP A 14 -3.03 1.44 15.23
CA ASP A 14 -4.26 1.55 16.02
C ASP A 14 -4.98 0.20 16.13
N ARG A 15 -6.14 0.18 16.81
CA ARG A 15 -6.96 -1.02 17.00
C ARG A 15 -7.48 -1.66 15.70
N ARG A 16 -7.45 -0.95 14.58
CA ARG A 16 -7.93 -1.38 13.26
C ARG A 16 -6.80 -1.91 12.37
N GLY A 17 -5.54 -1.67 12.73
CA GLY A 17 -4.38 -2.14 11.97
C GLY A 17 -3.17 -1.21 12.08
N ILE A 18 -2.22 -1.41 11.18
CA ILE A 18 -1.04 -0.57 11.03
C ILE A 18 -1.05 0.10 9.66
N ASN A 19 -0.68 1.37 9.62
CA ASN A 19 -0.54 2.17 8.42
C ASN A 19 0.93 2.57 8.27
N PHE A 20 1.46 2.33 7.09
CA PHE A 20 2.77 2.78 6.65
C PHE A 20 2.53 3.85 5.58
N GLU A 21 2.82 5.09 5.90
CA GLU A 21 2.69 6.24 4.99
C GLU A 21 4.09 6.66 4.55
N GLY A 22 4.47 6.34 3.31
CA GLY A 22 5.76 6.65 2.72
C GLY A 22 5.67 7.83 1.77
N LEU A 23 6.56 8.81 1.94
CA LEU A 23 6.78 9.90 0.99
C LEU A 23 8.13 9.70 0.31
N GLU A 24 8.21 9.92 -1.01
CA GLU A 24 9.47 9.87 -1.77
C GLU A 24 10.56 10.72 -1.12
N ALA A 25 11.68 10.06 -0.77
CA ALA A 25 12.77 10.69 -0.06
C ALA A 25 13.51 11.71 -0.96
N GLY A 26 13.83 12.88 -0.39
CA GLY A 26 14.64 13.91 -1.08
C GLY A 26 13.85 14.81 -2.03
N HIS A 27 12.53 14.66 -2.14
CA HIS A 27 11.72 15.56 -2.95
C HIS A 27 11.36 16.84 -2.15
N THR A 28 11.73 18.00 -2.69
CA THR A 28 11.50 19.31 -2.04
C THR A 28 10.08 19.86 -2.18
N ASN A 29 9.30 19.33 -3.12
CA ASN A 29 7.89 19.68 -3.31
C ASN A 29 7.00 18.44 -3.10
N PRO A 30 6.23 18.35 -2.01
CA PRO A 30 5.38 17.20 -1.71
C PRO A 30 4.23 17.00 -2.71
N GLU A 31 3.84 18.01 -3.47
CA GLU A 31 2.72 17.90 -4.43
C GLU A 31 3.04 17.01 -5.64
N GLY A 32 4.31 16.92 -6.04
CA GLY A 32 4.77 16.06 -7.15
C GLY A 32 5.38 14.73 -6.70
N ALA A 33 5.53 14.57 -5.39
CA ALA A 33 6.22 13.44 -4.78
C ALA A 33 5.35 12.18 -4.79
N LEU A 34 6.02 11.05 -4.94
CA LEU A 34 5.35 9.77 -4.83
C LEU A 34 4.98 9.47 -3.38
N ASN A 35 3.73 9.06 -3.19
CA ASN A 35 3.18 8.64 -1.92
C ASN A 35 2.82 7.16 -2.02
N LEU A 36 3.25 6.41 -1.01
CA LEU A 36 3.01 4.99 -0.87
C LEU A 36 2.32 4.76 0.46
N HIS A 37 1.08 4.28 0.42
CA HIS A 37 0.37 3.88 1.63
C HIS A 37 0.19 2.37 1.64
N VAL A 38 0.66 1.73 2.71
CA VAL A 38 0.36 0.34 2.99
C VAL A 38 -0.40 0.25 4.31
N ARG A 39 -1.60 -0.31 4.26
CA ARG A 39 -2.40 -0.59 5.44
C ARG A 39 -2.51 -2.09 5.64
N VAL A 40 -2.10 -2.57 6.81
CA VAL A 40 -2.30 -3.96 7.23
C VAL A 40 -3.32 -3.99 8.35
N ALA A 41 -4.53 -4.42 8.01
CA ALA A 41 -5.62 -4.62 8.96
C ALA A 41 -5.55 -6.02 9.59
N ARG A 42 -6.66 -6.48 10.18
CA ARG A 42 -6.74 -7.79 10.83
C ARG A 42 -6.53 -8.95 9.85
N ASP A 43 -7.08 -8.83 8.65
CA ASP A 43 -7.24 -9.90 7.66
C ASP A 43 -6.99 -9.44 6.22
N HIS A 44 -6.58 -8.18 6.01
CA HIS A 44 -6.32 -7.64 4.68
C HIS A 44 -5.16 -6.65 4.66
N VAL A 45 -4.49 -6.58 3.51
CA VAL A 45 -3.50 -5.54 3.16
C VAL A 45 -4.09 -4.68 2.06
N VAL A 46 -4.01 -3.36 2.21
CA VAL A 46 -4.31 -2.39 1.16
C VAL A 46 -3.03 -1.66 0.80
N LEU A 47 -2.73 -1.59 -0.50
CA LEU A 47 -1.64 -0.82 -1.08
C LEU A 47 -2.25 0.29 -1.93
N SER A 48 -1.95 1.54 -1.63
CA SER A 48 -2.37 2.70 -2.43
C SER A 48 -1.13 3.50 -2.84
N VAL A 49 -1.08 3.89 -4.12
CA VAL A 49 0.08 4.62 -4.69
C VAL A 49 -0.41 5.83 -5.46
N TRP A 50 0.16 7.01 -5.21
CA TRP A 50 -0.17 8.24 -5.94
C TRP A 50 0.99 9.22 -6.01
N PRO A 51 1.14 10.00 -7.10
CA PRO A 51 0.40 9.89 -8.36
C PRO A 51 0.77 8.61 -9.14
N VAL A 52 -0.15 8.10 -9.98
CA VAL A 52 0.10 6.91 -10.81
C VAL A 52 1.07 7.28 -11.94
N LYS A 53 2.35 6.92 -11.80
CA LYS A 53 3.37 7.00 -12.86
C LYS A 53 3.56 5.61 -13.49
N GLY A 54 3.98 5.53 -14.75
CA GLY A 54 4.10 4.27 -15.50
C GLY A 54 4.99 3.19 -14.88
N GLU A 55 5.87 3.56 -13.94
CA GLU A 55 6.74 2.64 -13.19
C GLU A 55 6.05 1.98 -11.98
N MET A 56 4.80 2.37 -11.65
CA MET A 56 4.12 2.01 -10.39
C MET A 56 3.42 0.65 -10.37
N ALA A 57 3.10 0.06 -11.52
CA ALA A 57 2.58 -1.32 -11.58
C ALA A 57 3.55 -2.31 -10.91
N GLY A 58 4.86 -2.04 -11.02
CA GLY A 58 5.91 -2.87 -10.42
C GLY A 58 5.89 -2.92 -8.89
N ILE A 59 5.35 -1.90 -8.19
CA ILE A 59 5.25 -1.93 -6.71
C ILE A 59 4.20 -2.96 -6.28
N SER A 60 3.06 -2.99 -6.97
CA SER A 60 2.00 -3.96 -6.72
C SER A 60 2.45 -5.37 -7.07
N ASP A 61 3.10 -5.54 -8.23
CA ASP A 61 3.67 -6.82 -8.65
C ASP A 61 4.71 -7.33 -7.66
N SER A 62 5.61 -6.46 -7.19
CA SER A 62 6.64 -6.82 -6.20
C SER A 62 6.03 -7.24 -4.86
N LEU A 63 4.95 -6.59 -4.42
CA LEU A 63 4.26 -7.01 -3.20
C LEU A 63 3.51 -8.33 -3.42
N ALA A 64 2.98 -8.56 -4.62
CA ALA A 64 2.35 -9.82 -4.99
C ALA A 64 3.32 -11.01 -5.02
N GLU A 65 4.59 -10.80 -5.36
CA GLU A 65 5.63 -11.84 -5.25
C GLU A 65 5.87 -12.30 -3.80
N VAL A 66 5.63 -11.41 -2.82
CA VAL A 66 5.86 -11.69 -1.40
C VAL A 66 4.60 -12.22 -0.70
N LEU A 67 3.44 -11.65 -1.02
CA LEU A 67 2.15 -11.97 -0.40
C LEU A 67 1.33 -13.01 -1.18
N GLY A 68 1.68 -13.28 -2.44
CA GLY A 68 0.83 -13.98 -3.39
C GLY A 68 -0.04 -13.01 -4.20
N PRO A 69 -0.85 -13.52 -5.15
CA PRO A 69 -1.67 -12.67 -5.98
C PRO A 69 -2.70 -11.88 -5.15
N PRO A 70 -2.95 -10.61 -5.49
CA PRO A 70 -4.04 -9.84 -4.90
C PRO A 70 -5.39 -10.43 -5.31
N ARG A 71 -6.48 -9.98 -4.67
CA ARG A 71 -7.83 -10.34 -5.12
C ARG A 71 -8.15 -9.65 -6.44
N ASP A 72 -8.80 -10.38 -7.34
CA ASP A 72 -9.35 -9.85 -8.60
C ASP A 72 -10.42 -8.75 -8.38
N LYS A 73 -11.08 -8.76 -7.22
CA LYS A 73 -12.05 -7.75 -6.79
C LYS A 73 -11.90 -7.44 -5.30
N PRO A 74 -11.69 -6.18 -4.90
CA PRO A 74 -11.66 -5.82 -3.49
C PRO A 74 -13.04 -6.04 -2.86
N ALA A 75 -13.12 -6.87 -1.81
CA ALA A 75 -14.35 -7.12 -1.07
C ALA A 75 -14.75 -5.94 -0.15
N VAL A 76 -13.83 -5.02 0.11
CA VAL A 76 -14.08 -3.85 0.95
C VAL A 76 -14.38 -2.65 0.07
N CYS A 77 -15.67 -2.47 -0.23
CA CYS A 77 -16.23 -1.21 -0.70
C CYS A 77 -16.18 -0.21 0.47
N GLY A 78 -15.01 0.38 0.70
CA GLY A 78 -14.77 1.25 1.87
C GLY A 78 -13.56 2.17 1.78
N PHE A 79 -12.78 2.07 0.71
CA PHE A 79 -11.72 3.00 0.36
C PHE A 79 -11.80 3.32 -1.13
N GLY A 80 -12.70 4.24 -1.48
CA GLY A 80 -12.66 4.94 -2.77
C GLY A 80 -13.39 4.32 -3.96
N ASP A 81 -14.10 3.20 -3.81
CA ASP A 81 -14.92 2.63 -4.90
C ASP A 81 -16.42 2.92 -4.73
N CYS A 82 -16.73 4.20 -4.56
CA CYS A 82 -17.79 4.82 -5.36
C CYS A 82 -17.07 5.82 -6.28
N GLN A 83 -16.60 5.32 -7.42
CA GLN A 83 -16.03 6.10 -8.52
C GLN A 83 -17.05 7.07 -9.13
N ASP A 84 -17.44 8.15 -8.44
CA ASP A 84 -18.22 9.19 -9.14
C ASP A 84 -18.12 10.66 -8.67
N ASP A 85 -17.28 11.07 -7.70
CA ASP A 85 -17.19 12.53 -7.45
C ASP A 85 -15.88 13.11 -6.86
N ASP A 86 -14.89 12.30 -6.48
CA ASP A 86 -13.64 12.83 -5.93
C ASP A 86 -12.49 12.70 -6.94
N LYS A 87 -12.20 13.80 -7.66
CA LYS A 87 -11.11 13.89 -8.64
C LYS A 87 -9.70 13.74 -8.02
N ASP A 88 -9.62 13.70 -6.69
CA ASP A 88 -8.38 13.65 -5.90
C ASP A 88 -8.15 12.30 -5.18
N ALA A 89 -9.00 11.28 -5.39
CA ALA A 89 -8.85 9.96 -4.77
C ALA A 89 -7.76 9.07 -5.42
N PRO A 90 -7.07 8.19 -4.66
CA PRO A 90 -5.92 7.43 -5.14
C PRO A 90 -6.28 6.46 -6.26
N GLN A 91 -5.73 6.70 -7.47
CA GLN A 91 -6.15 6.01 -8.69
C GLN A 91 -5.58 4.59 -8.89
N GLN A 92 -4.72 4.08 -7.98
CA GLN A 92 -4.36 2.66 -7.96
C GLN A 92 -4.33 2.12 -6.53
N THR A 93 -5.32 1.29 -6.21
CA THR A 93 -5.43 0.58 -4.94
C THR A 93 -5.43 -0.92 -5.20
N THR A 94 -4.52 -1.67 -4.57
CA THR A 94 -4.45 -3.15 -4.64
C THR A 94 -4.71 -3.75 -3.26
N MET A 95 -5.41 -4.88 -3.20
CA MET A 95 -5.79 -5.52 -1.94
C MET A 95 -5.44 -7.01 -1.90
N TRP A 96 -4.91 -7.44 -0.75
CA TRP A 96 -4.69 -8.84 -0.41
C TRP A 96 -5.54 -9.22 0.81
N GLU A 97 -6.03 -10.44 0.83
CA GLU A 97 -6.67 -11.04 2.00
C GLU A 97 -5.84 -12.20 2.51
N PHE A 98 -5.82 -12.37 3.82
CA PHE A 98 -5.09 -13.42 4.48
C PHE A 98 -5.84 -13.87 5.74
N ALA A 99 -5.59 -15.11 6.17
CA ALA A 99 -6.19 -15.63 7.40
C ALA A 99 -5.66 -14.84 8.62
N PRO A 100 -6.51 -14.39 9.57
CA PRO A 100 -6.09 -13.53 10.68
C PRO A 100 -4.89 -14.04 11.49
N GLU A 101 -4.73 -15.35 11.61
CA GLU A 101 -3.60 -16.02 12.25
C GLU A 101 -2.27 -15.80 11.53
N SER A 102 -2.30 -15.50 10.23
CA SER A 102 -1.12 -15.20 9.41
C SER A 102 -0.66 -13.75 9.54
N ARG A 103 -1.38 -12.91 10.30
CA ARG A 103 -1.15 -11.46 10.39
C ARG A 103 0.30 -11.12 10.75
N GLU A 104 0.90 -11.80 11.71
CA GLU A 104 2.30 -11.54 12.11
C GLU A 104 3.28 -11.83 10.97
N GLY A 105 3.07 -12.93 10.23
CA GLY A 105 3.87 -13.27 9.06
C GLY A 105 3.69 -12.28 7.91
N VAL A 106 2.47 -11.81 7.68
CA VAL A 106 2.17 -10.77 6.68
C VAL A 106 2.82 -9.44 7.07
N LEU A 107 2.74 -9.05 8.33
CA LEU A 107 3.41 -7.84 8.83
C LEU A 107 4.92 -7.88 8.65
N ALA A 108 5.56 -9.02 8.96
CA ALA A 108 6.99 -9.19 8.76
C ALA A 108 7.39 -9.07 7.28
N LYS A 109 6.60 -9.69 6.39
CA LYS A 109 6.77 -9.60 4.94
C LYS A 109 6.62 -8.16 4.42
N VAL A 110 5.58 -7.45 4.87
CA VAL A 110 5.32 -6.06 4.48
C VAL A 110 6.44 -5.15 4.98
N ARG A 111 6.89 -5.28 6.23
CA ARG A 111 8.03 -4.51 6.74
C ARG A 111 9.30 -4.75 5.94
N GLY A 112 9.62 -6.01 5.64
CA GLY A 112 10.75 -6.36 4.79
C GLY A 112 10.64 -5.79 3.37
N PHE A 113 9.44 -5.76 2.79
CA PHE A 113 9.16 -5.12 1.50
C PHE A 113 9.39 -3.59 1.55
N LEU A 114 8.94 -2.94 2.62
CA LEU A 114 9.10 -1.50 2.83
C LEU A 114 10.52 -1.10 3.27
N GLY A 115 11.38 -2.06 3.62
CA GLY A 115 12.71 -1.80 4.17
C GLY A 115 12.69 -1.28 5.62
N LEU A 116 11.67 -1.67 6.39
CA LEU A 116 11.43 -1.28 7.80
C LEU A 116 11.68 -2.42 8.80
#